data_AF-A0A328RU67-F1
#
_entry.id   AF-A0A328RU67-F1
#
_cell.length_a   1.000
_cell.length_b   1.000
_cell.length_c   1.000
_cell.angle_alpha   90.00
_cell.angle_beta   90.00
_cell.angle_gamma   90.00
#
_symmetry.space_group_name_H-M   'P 1'
#
loop_
_entity.id
_entity.type
_entity.pdbx_description
1 polymer ?
#
loop_
_entity_poly.entity_id
_entity_poly.type
_entity_poly.pdbx_seq_one_letter_code
_entity_poly.pdbx_strand_id
1 'polypeptide(L)'
;MIQTITDLEGVYAGSIHAGIKQSRYDLSYIYVPDAVASAGVFTQNKFCSSSVKYTRKCLKNNILKAMIINSGNANTGTGKEGDENNKKMARLTAKALGLTKSEVGVSSTGIIGVQLPFDRVEKGINSLLKSPLKKEGQNAAEGIMTTDTFSKTVFKQAKVGKKTITIAGIAKGSGMIKPNMATMLSYVVTNAHINSKLLQECLKEAVNISFNSITVDTDTSTSDMVIAFATGEKKFAESNNTEISEFKALLKEVCIDLAKLIVVDGEGASKLIEVTVEGAKSYTEAKEVAMTVAESPLV
;
A
#
# COMPACT_ATOMS: atom_id res chain seq x y z
N MET A 1 5.72 -16.59 -15.80
CA MET A 1 6.18 -16.03 -14.51
C MET A 1 5.28 -14.84 -14.20
N ILE A 2 4.74 -14.74 -12.99
CA ILE A 2 3.89 -13.61 -12.60
C ILE A 2 4.78 -12.38 -12.43
N GLN A 3 4.46 -11.28 -13.12
CA GLN A 3 5.18 -10.02 -12.95
C GLN A 3 4.76 -9.33 -11.64
N THR A 4 5.71 -8.70 -10.98
CA THR A 4 5.60 -8.10 -9.64
C THR A 4 6.18 -6.69 -9.61
N ILE A 5 6.12 -6.03 -8.46
CA ILE A 5 6.72 -4.70 -8.27
C ILE A 5 8.22 -4.64 -8.56
N THR A 6 8.95 -5.75 -8.40
CA THR A 6 10.41 -5.79 -8.62
C THR A 6 10.81 -5.97 -10.09
N ASP A 7 9.86 -6.32 -10.95
CA ASP A 7 10.06 -6.33 -12.41
C ASP A 7 10.16 -4.91 -13.00
N LEU A 8 9.86 -3.88 -12.19
CA LEU A 8 10.16 -2.49 -12.50
C LEU A 8 11.61 -2.17 -12.11
N GLU A 9 12.37 -1.62 -13.06
CA GLU A 9 13.79 -1.30 -12.85
C GLU A 9 14.00 -0.29 -11.71
N GLY A 10 15.05 -0.50 -10.90
CA GLY A 10 15.29 0.34 -9.72
C GLY A 10 14.34 0.09 -8.53
N VAL A 11 13.45 -0.90 -8.60
CA VAL A 11 12.62 -1.33 -7.46
C VAL A 11 13.11 -2.66 -6.92
N TYR A 12 13.28 -2.72 -5.59
CA TYR A 12 13.73 -3.88 -4.86
C TYR A 12 12.75 -4.19 -3.73
N ALA A 13 12.55 -5.46 -3.45
CA ALA A 13 11.67 -5.91 -2.39
C ALA A 13 12.03 -7.33 -1.97
N GLY A 14 11.62 -7.68 -0.76
CA GLY A 14 11.74 -9.03 -0.24
C GLY A 14 11.10 -9.16 1.12
N SER A 15 11.06 -10.40 1.60
CA SER A 15 10.47 -10.72 2.90
C SER A 15 11.17 -11.87 3.58
N ILE A 16 11.05 -11.94 4.90
CA ILE A 16 11.51 -13.06 5.72
C ILE A 16 10.45 -13.41 6.77
N HIS A 17 10.58 -14.62 7.32
CA HIS A 17 9.93 -15.00 8.56
C HIS A 17 10.81 -14.54 9.74
N ALA A 18 10.48 -13.39 10.31
CA ALA A 18 11.12 -12.85 11.51
C ALA A 18 10.55 -13.46 12.80
N GLY A 19 9.46 -14.23 12.72
CA GLY A 19 8.82 -14.87 13.87
C GLY A 19 7.83 -13.97 14.60
N ILE A 20 7.25 -12.98 13.92
CA ILE A 20 6.13 -12.18 14.43
C ILE A 20 4.85 -13.01 14.35
N LYS A 21 4.67 -13.74 13.25
CA LYS A 21 3.69 -14.81 13.10
C LYS A 21 4.29 -16.15 13.53
N GLN A 22 3.46 -17.17 13.65
CA GLN A 22 3.92 -18.55 13.89
C GLN A 22 4.57 -19.19 12.66
N SER A 23 4.12 -18.81 11.46
CA SER A 23 4.62 -19.30 10.17
C SER A 23 4.41 -18.23 9.09
N ARG A 24 4.92 -18.49 7.88
CA ARG A 24 4.93 -17.58 6.72
C ARG A 24 5.81 -16.34 6.92
N TYR A 25 6.10 -15.66 5.82
CA TYR A 25 6.76 -14.36 5.84
C TYR A 25 5.94 -13.34 6.65
N ASP A 26 6.62 -12.49 7.41
CA ASP A 26 5.98 -11.52 8.31
C ASP A 26 6.73 -10.21 8.50
N LEU A 27 7.91 -10.06 7.88
CA LEU A 27 8.67 -8.82 7.81
C LEU A 27 9.17 -8.60 6.39
N SER A 28 8.64 -7.57 5.74
CA SER A 28 8.89 -7.24 4.33
C SER A 28 9.46 -5.84 4.18
N TYR A 29 10.15 -5.60 3.07
CA TYR A 29 10.56 -4.25 2.69
C TYR A 29 10.29 -3.99 1.21
N ILE A 30 10.13 -2.71 0.88
CA ILE A 30 10.16 -2.18 -0.48
C ILE A 30 11.20 -1.07 -0.49
N TYR A 31 12.09 -1.06 -1.48
CA TYR A 31 13.17 -0.09 -1.60
C TYR A 31 13.30 0.43 -3.03
N VAL A 32 13.27 1.75 -3.15
CA VAL A 32 13.37 2.52 -4.39
C VAL A 32 14.42 3.62 -4.17
N PRO A 33 15.73 3.31 -4.30
CA PRO A 33 16.83 4.23 -3.95
C PRO A 33 16.74 5.58 -4.67
N ASP A 34 16.33 5.53 -5.94
CA ASP A 34 16.30 6.67 -6.85
C ASP A 34 14.88 7.26 -6.99
N ALA A 35 13.99 7.01 -6.01
CA ALA A 35 12.65 7.58 -6.05
C ALA A 35 12.71 9.12 -6.20
N VAL A 36 12.11 9.64 -7.27
CA VAL A 36 12.00 11.08 -7.53
C VAL A 36 10.73 11.68 -6.93
N ALA A 37 9.75 10.82 -6.61
CA ALA A 37 8.53 11.20 -5.92
C ALA A 37 7.93 10.06 -5.13
N SER A 38 7.17 10.43 -4.11
CA SER A 38 6.33 9.52 -3.34
C SER A 38 5.02 10.19 -2.96
N ALA A 39 3.95 9.42 -2.90
CA ALA A 39 2.64 9.88 -2.45
C ALA A 39 2.00 8.86 -1.52
N GLY A 40 0.97 9.28 -0.77
CA GLY A 40 0.30 8.38 0.14
C GLY A 40 -1.09 8.83 0.57
N VAL A 41 -1.92 7.84 0.85
CA VAL A 41 -3.30 8.00 1.34
C VAL A 41 -3.43 7.08 2.56
N PHE A 42 -4.06 7.54 3.63
CA PHE A 42 -3.94 6.92 4.96
C PHE A 42 -5.27 6.93 5.69
N THR A 43 -5.59 5.94 6.53
CA THR A 43 -6.85 5.91 7.31
C THR A 43 -7.21 7.25 7.97
N GLN A 44 -8.51 7.56 7.95
CA GLN A 44 -9.12 8.67 8.69
C GLN A 44 -9.64 8.25 10.07
N ASN A 45 -9.48 6.98 10.45
CA ASN A 45 -9.93 6.45 11.74
C ASN A 45 -9.32 7.24 12.91
N LYS A 46 -10.15 7.61 13.90
CA LYS A 46 -9.70 8.35 15.10
C LYS A 46 -8.72 7.54 15.95
N PHE A 47 -8.85 6.21 15.95
CA PHE A 47 -7.93 5.27 16.61
C PHE A 47 -6.75 4.88 15.70
N CYS A 48 -6.31 5.80 14.84
CA CYS A 48 -5.24 5.62 13.88
C CYS A 48 -3.90 5.18 14.53
N SER A 49 -3.29 4.16 13.92
CA SER A 49 -2.05 3.53 14.34
C SER A 49 -0.89 4.52 14.37
N SER A 50 0.08 4.19 15.21
CA SER A 50 1.34 4.93 15.36
C SER A 50 2.17 4.93 14.07
N SER A 51 2.14 3.82 13.31
CA SER A 51 2.85 3.67 12.02
C SER A 51 2.27 4.58 10.94
N VAL A 52 0.93 4.71 10.86
CA VAL A 52 0.28 5.66 9.95
C VAL A 52 0.67 7.10 10.27
N LYS A 53 0.64 7.50 11.55
CA LYS A 53 1.06 8.85 11.98
C LYS A 53 2.52 9.13 11.61
N TYR A 54 3.40 8.16 11.85
CA TYR A 54 4.82 8.26 11.52
C TYR A 54 5.05 8.44 10.01
N THR A 55 4.50 7.54 9.19
CA THR A 55 4.72 7.56 7.74
C THR A 55 4.10 8.78 7.08
N ARG A 56 2.91 9.19 7.52
CA ARG A 56 2.27 10.44 7.06
C ARG A 56 3.15 11.66 7.33
N LYS A 57 3.80 11.73 8.50
CA LYS A 57 4.74 12.82 8.84
C LYS A 57 5.99 12.80 7.98
N CYS A 58 6.54 11.61 7.68
CA CYS A 58 7.70 11.45 6.81
C CYS A 58 7.39 11.93 5.39
N LEU A 59 6.29 11.42 4.82
CA LEU A 59 5.81 11.74 3.47
C LEU A 59 5.51 13.24 3.27
N LYS A 60 4.97 13.92 4.29
CA LYS A 60 4.67 15.36 4.21
C LYS A 60 5.91 16.22 3.93
N ASN A 61 7.08 15.77 4.38
CA ASN A 61 8.30 16.60 4.36
C ASN A 61 9.42 16.01 3.51
N ASN A 62 9.25 14.80 2.96
CA ASN A 62 10.31 14.06 2.28
C ASN A 62 9.75 13.20 1.16
N ILE A 63 10.63 12.78 0.25
CA ILE A 63 10.36 11.67 -0.65
C ILE A 63 10.73 10.39 0.08
N LEU A 64 9.75 9.50 0.27
CA LEU A 64 10.05 8.17 0.78
C LEU A 64 10.84 7.40 -0.26
N LYS A 65 11.82 6.63 0.20
CA LYS A 65 12.64 5.72 -0.62
C LYS A 65 12.49 4.27 -0.18
N ALA A 66 11.96 4.02 1.01
CA ALA A 66 11.71 2.66 1.47
C ALA A 66 10.45 2.55 2.33
N MET A 67 9.89 1.35 2.36
CA MET A 67 8.94 0.90 3.38
C MET A 67 9.54 -0.28 4.13
N ILE A 68 9.38 -0.30 5.45
CA ILE A 68 9.53 -1.52 6.26
C ILE A 68 8.15 -1.89 6.83
N ILE A 69 7.77 -3.15 6.63
CA ILE A 69 6.40 -3.60 6.76
C ILE A 69 6.39 -4.86 7.61
N ASN A 70 5.65 -4.86 8.72
CA ASN A 70 5.41 -6.07 9.49
C ASN A 70 3.94 -6.51 9.41
N SER A 71 3.72 -7.82 9.44
CA SER A 71 2.37 -8.40 9.49
C SER A 71 2.25 -9.38 10.66
N GLY A 72 1.01 -9.66 11.10
CA GLY A 72 0.71 -10.44 12.31
C GLY A 72 0.55 -9.58 13.58
N ASN A 73 0.99 -8.33 13.58
CA ASN A 73 0.80 -7.38 14.66
C ASN A 73 0.62 -5.95 14.10
N ALA A 74 -0.49 -5.29 14.43
CA ALA A 74 -0.80 -3.95 13.91
C ALA A 74 -0.03 -2.81 14.59
N ASN A 75 0.59 -3.06 15.75
CA ASN A 75 1.22 -2.03 16.59
C ASN A 75 0.29 -0.83 16.84
N THR A 76 -1.00 -1.10 17.02
CA THR A 76 -2.05 -0.12 17.29
C THR A 76 -2.52 -0.26 18.72
N GLY A 77 -2.76 0.86 19.41
CA GLY A 77 -3.19 0.84 20.81
C GLY A 77 -2.09 0.45 21.80
N THR A 78 -0.82 0.56 21.40
CA THR A 78 0.38 0.11 22.13
C THR A 78 1.12 1.24 22.88
N GLY A 79 0.52 2.44 22.94
CA GLY A 79 1.05 3.58 23.68
C GLY A 79 2.42 4.06 23.20
N LYS A 80 3.17 4.71 24.12
CA LYS A 80 4.49 5.31 23.83
C LYS A 80 5.51 4.28 23.34
N GLU A 81 5.45 3.06 23.85
CA GLU A 81 6.35 1.99 23.43
C GLU A 81 6.15 1.63 21.95
N GLY A 82 4.89 1.49 21.52
CA GLY A 82 4.57 1.26 20.11
C GLY A 82 5.04 2.39 19.20
N ASP A 83 4.89 3.65 19.64
CA ASP A 83 5.40 4.82 18.91
C ASP A 83 6.92 4.76 18.74
N GLU A 84 7.66 4.42 19.80
CA GLU A 84 9.12 4.26 19.75
C GLU A 84 9.55 3.08 18.89
N ASN A 85 8.80 1.97 18.92
CA ASN A 85 9.10 0.81 18.08
C ASN A 85 9.05 1.17 16.58
N ASN A 86 8.09 1.96 16.12
CA ASN A 86 8.09 2.43 14.71
C ASN A 86 9.33 3.27 14.38
N LYS A 87 9.70 4.20 15.27
CA LYS A 87 10.89 5.04 15.08
C LYS A 87 12.17 4.19 15.02
N LYS A 88 12.26 3.16 15.86
CA LYS A 88 13.39 2.22 15.85
C LYS A 88 13.42 1.40 14.56
N MET A 89 12.28 0.87 14.09
CA MET A 89 12.20 0.18 12.79
C MET A 89 12.72 1.06 11.66
N ALA A 90 12.20 2.28 11.55
CA ALA A 90 12.64 3.24 10.52
C ALA A 90 14.14 3.55 10.63
N ARG A 91 14.66 3.75 11.84
CA ARG A 91 16.09 4.02 12.08
C ARG A 91 16.99 2.85 11.68
N LEU A 92 16.61 1.62 12.03
CA LEU A 92 17.37 0.42 11.68
C LEU A 92 17.40 0.22 10.16
N THR A 93 16.24 0.32 9.51
CA THR A 93 16.11 0.24 8.06
C THR A 93 16.91 1.34 7.36
N ALA A 94 16.80 2.58 7.84
CA ALA A 94 17.53 3.71 7.28
C ALA A 94 19.05 3.51 7.37
N LYS A 95 19.55 3.04 8.53
CA LYS A 95 20.97 2.72 8.71
C LYS A 95 21.44 1.63 7.73
N ALA A 96 20.64 0.57 7.55
CA ALA A 96 20.99 -0.53 6.66
C ALA A 96 20.99 -0.13 5.17
N LEU A 97 20.14 0.83 4.78
CA LEU A 97 19.99 1.28 3.39
C LEU A 97 20.78 2.56 3.05
N GLY A 98 21.51 3.13 4.01
CA GLY A 98 22.20 4.42 3.82
C GLY A 98 21.25 5.60 3.61
N LEU A 99 20.06 5.55 4.22
CA LEU A 99 19.03 6.58 4.15
C LEU A 99 18.95 7.39 5.46
N THR A 100 18.20 8.49 5.41
CA THR A 100 17.69 9.12 6.62
C THR A 100 16.42 8.41 7.12
N LYS A 101 16.16 8.44 8.43
CA LYS A 101 14.94 7.84 9.01
C LYS A 101 13.65 8.41 8.42
N SER A 102 13.69 9.65 7.92
CA SER A 102 12.55 10.35 7.32
C SER A 102 12.28 9.96 5.87
N GLU A 103 13.20 9.25 5.21
CA GLU A 103 13.00 8.64 3.89
C GLU A 103 12.43 7.21 3.99
N VAL A 104 12.24 6.69 5.21
CA VAL A 104 11.71 5.35 5.46
C VAL A 104 10.33 5.44 6.07
N GLY A 105 9.32 4.92 5.37
CA GLY A 105 8.00 4.69 5.93
C GLY A 105 7.92 3.36 6.69
N VAL A 106 6.98 3.30 7.64
CA VAL A 106 6.66 2.11 8.44
C VAL A 106 5.18 1.81 8.32
N SER A 107 4.84 0.54 8.23
CA SER A 107 3.44 0.06 8.25
C SER A 107 3.36 -1.28 8.95
N SER A 108 2.24 -1.50 9.64
CA SER A 108 2.01 -2.65 10.50
C SER A 108 0.57 -3.12 10.33
N THR A 109 0.34 -4.43 10.32
CA THR A 109 -1.01 -4.99 10.20
C THR A 109 -1.15 -6.30 10.98
N GLY A 110 -2.30 -6.57 11.58
CA GLY A 110 -2.57 -7.76 12.39
C GLY A 110 -3.26 -7.41 13.71
N ILE A 111 -2.91 -8.12 14.78
CA ILE A 111 -3.58 -7.99 16.09
C ILE A 111 -3.35 -6.58 16.69
N ILE A 112 -4.41 -5.98 17.23
CA ILE A 112 -4.43 -4.67 17.91
C ILE A 112 -4.22 -4.88 19.42
N GLY A 113 -3.57 -3.92 20.10
CA GLY A 113 -3.43 -3.89 21.56
C GLY A 113 -2.31 -4.78 22.12
N VAL A 114 -1.54 -5.44 21.25
CA VAL A 114 -0.42 -6.31 21.63
C VAL A 114 0.89 -5.66 21.24
N GLN A 115 1.85 -5.59 22.18
CA GLN A 115 3.18 -5.04 21.87
C GLN A 115 3.88 -5.83 20.76
N LEU A 116 4.56 -5.11 19.88
CA LEU A 116 5.37 -5.71 18.83
C LEU A 116 6.54 -6.47 19.48
N PRO A 117 6.83 -7.74 19.11
CA PRO A 117 7.97 -8.48 19.65
C PRO A 117 9.28 -7.92 19.07
N PHE A 118 9.72 -6.78 19.62
CA PHE A 118 10.70 -5.91 18.96
C PHE A 118 12.06 -6.57 18.74
N ASP A 119 12.51 -7.43 19.65
CA ASP A 119 13.77 -8.18 19.51
C ASP A 119 13.78 -9.05 18.24
N ARG A 120 12.62 -9.61 17.88
CA ARG A 120 12.46 -10.40 16.65
C ARG A 120 12.50 -9.50 15.43
N VAL A 121 11.83 -8.35 15.50
CA VAL A 121 11.81 -7.34 14.43
C VAL A 121 13.21 -6.79 14.18
N GLU A 122 13.97 -6.43 15.21
CA GLU A 122 15.32 -5.91 15.08
C GLU A 122 16.26 -6.92 14.42
N LYS A 123 16.29 -8.17 14.91
CA LYS A 123 17.05 -9.26 14.28
C LYS A 123 16.60 -9.50 12.84
N GLY A 124 15.30 -9.43 12.60
CA GLY A 124 14.69 -9.56 11.29
C GLY A 124 15.16 -8.48 10.32
N ILE A 125 15.08 -7.20 10.67
CA ILE A 125 15.51 -6.07 9.83
C ILE A 125 17.01 -6.22 9.49
N ASN A 126 17.83 -6.52 10.49
CA ASN A 126 19.28 -6.70 10.31
C ASN A 126 19.62 -7.87 9.39
N SER A 127 18.80 -8.92 9.33
CA SER A 127 18.99 -10.06 8.43
C SER A 127 18.45 -9.76 7.02
N LEU A 128 17.22 -9.24 6.96
CA LEU A 128 16.48 -8.95 5.73
C LEU A 128 17.25 -7.97 4.82
N LEU A 129 17.89 -6.96 5.41
CA LEU A 129 18.55 -5.88 4.68
C LEU A 129 20.07 -6.07 4.49
N LYS A 130 20.62 -7.27 4.77
CA LYS A 130 22.03 -7.57 4.41
C LYS A 130 22.27 -7.51 2.90
N SER A 131 21.25 -7.89 2.13
CA SER A 131 21.24 -7.83 0.67
C SER A 131 19.97 -7.11 0.23
N PRO A 132 19.95 -5.77 0.21
CA PRO A 132 18.72 -5.00 0.01
C PRO A 132 18.28 -4.89 -1.46
N LEU A 133 19.09 -5.35 -2.41
CA LEU A 133 18.80 -5.27 -3.85
C LEU A 133 18.14 -6.54 -4.39
N LYS A 134 17.29 -7.20 -3.59
CA LYS A 134 16.54 -8.39 -3.99
C LYS A 134 15.40 -8.05 -4.95
N LYS A 135 15.14 -8.98 -5.88
CA LYS A 135 14.03 -8.96 -6.83
C LYS A 135 12.96 -9.98 -6.42
N GLU A 136 12.54 -9.92 -5.16
CA GLU A 136 11.60 -10.88 -4.55
C GLU A 136 10.23 -10.22 -4.29
N GLY A 137 9.66 -9.57 -5.31
CA GLY A 137 8.36 -8.89 -5.19
C GLY A 137 7.21 -9.81 -4.75
N GLN A 138 7.24 -11.09 -5.16
CA GLN A 138 6.27 -12.09 -4.72
C GLN A 138 6.39 -12.38 -3.22
N ASN A 139 7.61 -12.54 -2.69
CA ASN A 139 7.82 -12.74 -1.25
C ASN A 139 7.34 -11.53 -0.46
N ALA A 140 7.52 -10.31 -0.98
CA ALA A 140 6.99 -9.11 -0.36
C ALA A 140 5.45 -9.08 -0.34
N ALA A 141 4.79 -9.48 -1.44
CA ALA A 141 3.33 -9.62 -1.48
C ALA A 141 2.81 -10.64 -0.45
N GLU A 142 3.49 -11.77 -0.31
CA GLU A 142 3.14 -12.79 0.69
C GLU A 142 3.42 -12.33 2.12
N GLY A 143 4.52 -11.62 2.34
CA GLY A 143 4.94 -11.17 3.66
C GLY A 143 4.11 -10.06 4.26
N ILE A 144 3.26 -9.38 3.48
CA ILE A 144 2.31 -8.39 4.01
C ILE A 144 0.95 -9.00 4.37
N MET A 145 0.64 -10.22 3.94
CA MET A 145 -0.65 -10.89 4.18
C MET A 145 -0.92 -11.15 5.67
N THR A 146 -2.20 -11.17 6.07
CA THR A 146 -2.64 -11.67 7.39
C THR A 146 -3.60 -12.85 7.23
N THR A 147 -4.87 -12.55 7.04
CA THR A 147 -5.98 -13.49 6.87
C THR A 147 -6.26 -13.76 5.39
N ASP A 148 -5.58 -13.01 4.51
CA ASP A 148 -5.56 -13.21 3.07
C ASP A 148 -5.31 -14.69 2.71
N THR A 149 -6.03 -15.21 1.71
CA THR A 149 -5.84 -16.59 1.22
C THR A 149 -4.86 -16.65 0.04
N PHE A 150 -4.66 -15.54 -0.67
CA PHE A 150 -3.66 -15.41 -1.73
C PHE A 150 -2.99 -14.02 -1.78
N SER A 151 -1.78 -13.99 -2.33
CA SER A 151 -1.00 -12.76 -2.55
C SER A 151 -1.60 -11.93 -3.70
N LYS A 152 -1.74 -10.62 -3.52
CA LYS A 152 -2.39 -9.74 -4.50
C LYS A 152 -1.35 -8.85 -5.17
N THR A 153 -1.13 -9.08 -6.45
CA THR A 153 -0.12 -8.40 -7.26
C THR A 153 -0.71 -8.00 -8.61
N VAL A 154 -0.41 -6.78 -9.06
CA VAL A 154 -0.81 -6.26 -10.37
C VAL A 154 0.40 -5.62 -11.05
N PHE A 155 0.54 -5.83 -12.36
CA PHE A 155 1.56 -5.20 -13.20
C PHE A 155 0.92 -4.81 -14.53
N LYS A 156 0.97 -3.52 -14.89
CA LYS A 156 0.41 -3.02 -16.14
C LYS A 156 1.36 -2.05 -16.83
N GLN A 157 1.27 -2.02 -18.15
CA GLN A 157 1.98 -1.10 -19.01
C GLN A 157 1.02 -0.44 -19.99
N ALA A 158 1.19 0.85 -20.21
CA ALA A 158 0.48 1.57 -21.26
C ALA A 158 1.37 2.61 -21.92
N LYS A 159 0.94 3.07 -23.09
CA LYS A 159 1.54 4.25 -23.72
C LYS A 159 1.00 5.50 -23.03
N VAL A 160 1.92 6.34 -22.59
CA VAL A 160 1.65 7.71 -22.16
C VAL A 160 2.47 8.60 -23.10
N GLY A 161 1.78 9.25 -24.04
CA GLY A 161 2.39 9.84 -25.21
C GLY A 161 3.28 8.83 -25.96
N LYS A 162 4.57 9.13 -26.10
CA LYS A 162 5.54 8.26 -26.79
C LYS A 162 6.25 7.26 -25.87
N LYS A 163 5.98 7.27 -24.56
CA LYS A 163 6.68 6.46 -23.56
C LYS A 163 5.84 5.27 -23.14
N THR A 164 6.48 4.15 -22.85
CA THR A 164 5.84 3.03 -22.15
C THR A 164 6.01 3.26 -20.66
N ILE A 165 4.92 3.60 -19.98
CA ILE A 165 4.88 3.72 -18.52
C ILE A 165 4.45 2.38 -17.95
N THR A 166 5.14 1.97 -16.88
CA THR A 166 4.80 0.80 -16.08
C THR A 166 4.26 1.26 -14.75
N ILE A 167 3.18 0.62 -14.29
CA ILE A 167 2.67 0.72 -12.93
C ILE A 167 2.48 -0.69 -12.40
N ALA A 168 3.08 -0.99 -11.27
CA ALA A 168 2.93 -2.26 -10.58
C ALA A 168 2.56 -2.02 -9.13
N GLY A 169 1.88 -2.97 -8.50
CA GLY A 169 1.56 -2.86 -7.09
C GLY A 169 1.27 -4.19 -6.43
N ILE A 170 1.38 -4.17 -5.10
CA ILE A 170 0.96 -5.26 -4.22
C ILE A 170 -0.03 -4.71 -3.20
N ALA A 171 -0.98 -5.54 -2.77
CA ALA A 171 -1.93 -5.18 -1.75
C ALA A 171 -2.19 -6.36 -0.80
N LYS A 172 -2.76 -6.05 0.37
CA LYS A 172 -3.29 -7.03 1.32
C LYS A 172 -4.56 -6.50 1.97
N GLY A 173 -5.38 -7.40 2.47
CA GLY A 173 -6.70 -7.12 3.03
C GLY A 173 -7.68 -8.20 2.57
N SER A 174 -8.52 -8.66 3.49
CA SER A 174 -9.55 -9.68 3.27
C SER A 174 -10.70 -9.47 4.27
N GLY A 175 -10.37 -9.14 5.52
CA GLY A 175 -11.32 -8.72 6.55
C GLY A 175 -11.06 -7.30 7.04
N MET A 176 -12.03 -6.79 7.79
CA MET A 176 -12.20 -5.43 8.24
C MET A 176 -12.31 -4.44 7.06
N ILE A 177 -12.84 -4.78 5.89
CA ILE A 177 -12.77 -3.88 4.72
C ILE A 177 -14.00 -2.96 4.66
N LYS A 178 -13.92 -1.73 5.20
CA LYS A 178 -14.78 -0.59 4.79
C LYS A 178 -13.98 0.71 4.71
N PRO A 179 -13.61 1.10 3.49
CA PRO A 179 -12.87 2.31 3.23
C PRO A 179 -13.65 3.60 3.50
N ASN A 180 -13.20 4.33 4.50
CA ASN A 180 -13.10 5.78 4.40
C ASN A 180 -11.60 6.12 4.47
N MET A 181 -10.85 5.49 3.55
CA MET A 181 -9.49 4.93 3.66
C MET A 181 -9.43 3.68 4.60
N ALA A 182 -9.54 2.47 4.00
CA ALA A 182 -9.93 1.10 4.50
C ALA A 182 -8.86 0.15 5.03
N THR A 183 -9.21 -0.95 5.73
CA THR A 183 -8.31 -2.06 6.19
C THR A 183 -7.46 -2.75 5.15
N MET A 184 -6.47 -2.06 4.65
CA MET A 184 -5.53 -2.61 3.71
C MET A 184 -4.17 -1.95 3.85
N LEU A 185 -3.16 -2.64 3.32
CA LEU A 185 -1.90 -2.02 2.94
C LEU A 185 -1.75 -2.22 1.43
N SER A 186 -1.38 -1.15 0.73
CA SER A 186 -1.17 -1.20 -0.71
C SER A 186 0.05 -0.36 -1.09
N TYR A 187 0.88 -0.90 -1.97
CA TYR A 187 2.12 -0.27 -2.40
C TYR A 187 2.19 -0.33 -3.91
N VAL A 188 2.32 0.84 -4.52
CA VAL A 188 2.36 1.02 -5.97
C VAL A 188 3.70 1.62 -6.36
N VAL A 189 4.28 1.14 -7.45
CA VAL A 189 5.52 1.66 -8.03
C VAL A 189 5.28 2.00 -9.50
N THR A 190 5.89 3.09 -9.95
CA THR A 190 5.88 3.49 -11.35
C THR A 190 7.25 3.96 -11.81
N ASN A 191 7.55 3.78 -13.09
CA ASN A 191 8.76 4.33 -13.69
C ASN A 191 8.58 5.74 -14.25
N ALA A 192 7.39 6.33 -14.08
CA ALA A 192 7.10 7.68 -14.54
C ALA A 192 7.94 8.74 -13.80
N HIS A 193 8.44 9.74 -14.52
CA HIS A 193 9.03 10.95 -13.94
C HIS A 193 7.93 11.95 -13.64
N ILE A 194 7.43 11.89 -12.40
CA ILE A 194 6.36 12.71 -11.88
C ILE A 194 6.80 13.34 -10.56
N ASN A 195 6.42 14.58 -10.30
CA ASN A 195 6.63 15.23 -9.01
C ASN A 195 5.62 14.73 -7.96
N SER A 196 5.99 14.81 -6.68
CA SER A 196 5.15 14.29 -5.58
C SER A 196 3.76 14.94 -5.50
N LYS A 197 3.60 16.20 -5.91
CA LYS A 197 2.31 16.89 -5.87
C LYS A 197 1.34 16.28 -6.89
N LEU A 198 1.76 16.15 -8.14
CA LEU A 198 0.93 15.56 -9.19
C LEU A 198 0.69 14.06 -8.91
N LEU A 199 1.69 13.34 -8.41
CA LEU A 199 1.53 11.93 -8.02
C LEU A 199 0.49 11.79 -6.90
N GLN A 200 0.50 12.69 -5.92
CA GLN A 200 -0.47 12.71 -4.84
C GLN A 200 -1.90 12.99 -5.32
N GLU A 201 -2.08 13.91 -6.27
CA GLU A 201 -3.37 14.20 -6.89
C GLU A 201 -3.90 12.97 -7.65
N CYS A 202 -3.05 12.36 -8.50
CA CYS A 202 -3.41 11.17 -9.26
C CYS A 202 -3.73 9.98 -8.35
N LEU A 203 -2.92 9.75 -7.32
CA LEU A 203 -3.14 8.68 -6.35
C LEU A 203 -4.45 8.88 -5.58
N LYS A 204 -4.75 10.11 -5.13
CA LYS A 204 -5.99 10.41 -4.42
C LYS A 204 -7.22 10.12 -5.28
N GLU A 205 -7.21 10.52 -6.55
CA GLU A 205 -8.29 10.19 -7.49
C GLU A 205 -8.43 8.67 -7.69
N ALA A 206 -7.32 7.97 -7.93
CA ALA A 206 -7.32 6.53 -8.13
C ALA A 206 -7.87 5.79 -6.91
N VAL A 207 -7.38 6.12 -5.72
CA VAL A 207 -7.85 5.56 -4.44
C VAL A 207 -9.33 5.82 -4.24
N ASN A 208 -9.83 7.03 -4.53
CA ASN A 208 -11.23 7.40 -4.32
C ASN A 208 -12.24 6.52 -5.07
N ILE A 209 -11.88 6.06 -6.28
CA ILE A 209 -12.75 5.23 -7.12
C ILE A 209 -12.46 3.72 -7.00
N SER A 210 -11.37 3.33 -6.35
CA SER A 210 -10.92 1.93 -6.24
C SER A 210 -11.00 1.45 -4.79
N PHE A 211 -9.91 1.58 -4.04
CA PHE A 211 -9.83 1.17 -2.65
C PHE A 211 -10.85 1.88 -1.78
N ASN A 212 -11.32 3.09 -2.11
CA ASN A 212 -12.39 3.74 -1.36
C ASN A 212 -13.81 3.33 -1.80
N SER A 213 -13.94 2.38 -2.72
CA SER A 213 -15.19 1.95 -3.34
C SER A 213 -15.45 0.45 -3.22
N ILE A 214 -14.78 -0.20 -2.27
CA ILE A 214 -14.96 -1.62 -1.94
C ILE A 214 -15.48 -1.77 -0.51
N THR A 215 -16.13 -2.88 -0.17
CA THR A 215 -16.49 -3.23 1.21
C THR A 215 -16.51 -4.76 1.34
N VAL A 216 -16.23 -5.30 2.54
CA VAL A 216 -16.39 -6.73 2.86
C VAL A 216 -17.27 -6.90 4.08
N ASP A 217 -16.98 -6.23 5.19
CA ASP A 217 -17.65 -6.43 6.48
C ASP A 217 -17.99 -5.13 7.22
N THR A 218 -17.92 -3.99 6.53
CA THR A 218 -18.30 -2.66 7.03
C THR A 218 -17.38 -2.02 8.07
N ASP A 219 -16.31 -2.67 8.51
CA ASP A 219 -15.41 -2.12 9.54
C ASP A 219 -14.26 -1.30 8.95
N THR A 220 -13.92 -0.13 9.50
CA THR A 220 -12.76 0.67 9.03
C THR A 220 -11.55 0.49 9.95
N SER A 221 -10.40 0.03 9.44
CA SER A 221 -9.18 -0.14 10.23
C SER A 221 -8.53 1.13 10.71
N THR A 222 -7.59 0.88 11.61
CA THR A 222 -6.71 1.83 12.27
C THR A 222 -5.39 2.06 11.54
N SER A 223 -5.02 1.22 10.57
CA SER A 223 -3.64 1.11 10.06
C SER A 223 -3.48 1.39 8.57
N ASP A 224 -4.51 1.95 7.94
CA ASP A 224 -4.65 1.88 6.49
C ASP A 224 -3.71 2.79 5.75
N MET A 225 -3.16 2.27 4.66
CA MET A 225 -2.12 2.98 3.93
C MET A 225 -1.98 2.51 2.49
N VAL A 226 -2.13 3.44 1.54
CA VAL A 226 -1.68 3.29 0.16
C VAL A 226 -0.45 4.18 -0.03
N ILE A 227 0.69 3.62 -0.44
CA ILE A 227 1.89 4.39 -0.79
C ILE A 227 2.22 4.18 -2.27
N ALA A 228 2.59 5.27 -2.96
CA ALA A 228 3.11 5.21 -4.31
C ALA A 228 4.55 5.73 -4.36
N PHE A 229 5.41 5.07 -5.13
CA PHE A 229 6.77 5.50 -5.46
C PHE A 229 6.92 5.70 -6.97
N ALA A 230 7.70 6.69 -7.36
CA ALA A 230 8.06 6.93 -8.76
C ALA A 230 9.58 6.91 -8.92
N THR A 231 10.12 6.02 -9.77
CA THR A 231 11.57 5.90 -10.01
C THR A 231 12.12 7.01 -10.90
N GLY A 232 11.26 7.65 -11.71
CA GLY A 232 11.65 8.75 -12.58
C GLY A 232 12.38 8.36 -13.87
N GLU A 233 12.45 7.08 -14.21
CA GLU A 233 13.12 6.55 -15.40
C GLU A 233 12.56 7.12 -16.72
N LYS A 234 11.24 7.26 -16.81
CA LYS A 234 10.52 7.68 -18.02
C LYS A 234 9.94 9.07 -17.85
N LYS A 235 10.60 10.06 -18.47
CA LYS A 235 10.07 11.43 -18.60
C LYS A 235 8.78 11.45 -19.42
N PHE A 236 7.68 11.87 -18.80
CA PHE A 236 6.46 12.30 -19.48
C PHE A 236 6.20 13.78 -19.16
N ALA A 237 5.49 14.49 -20.03
CA ALA A 237 5.30 15.92 -19.92
C ALA A 237 4.22 16.25 -18.88
N GLU A 238 4.63 16.69 -17.69
CA GLU A 238 3.72 17.14 -16.62
C GLU A 238 2.88 18.37 -16.99
N SER A 239 3.15 19.02 -18.12
CA SER A 239 2.36 20.12 -18.67
C SER A 239 1.36 19.66 -19.74
N ASN A 240 1.36 18.38 -20.12
CA ASN A 240 0.49 17.83 -21.15
C ASN A 240 -0.71 17.10 -20.51
N ASN A 241 -1.88 17.71 -20.61
CA ASN A 241 -3.13 17.16 -20.04
C ASN A 241 -3.50 15.78 -20.59
N THR A 242 -3.17 15.47 -21.85
CA THR A 242 -3.43 14.15 -22.44
C THR A 242 -2.56 13.08 -21.77
N GLU A 243 -1.26 13.32 -21.66
CA GLU A 243 -0.33 12.38 -21.00
C GLU A 243 -0.69 12.17 -19.52
N ILE A 244 -1.08 13.24 -18.82
CA ILE A 244 -1.58 13.13 -17.44
C ILE A 244 -2.84 12.26 -17.38
N SER A 245 -3.78 12.45 -18.30
CA SER A 245 -5.01 11.64 -18.36
C SER A 245 -4.72 10.17 -18.60
N GLU A 246 -3.80 9.85 -19.53
CA GLU A 246 -3.36 8.49 -19.82
C GLU A 246 -2.67 7.84 -18.61
N PHE A 247 -1.78 8.57 -17.93
CA PHE A 247 -1.16 8.11 -16.68
C PHE A 247 -2.20 7.86 -15.58
N LYS A 248 -3.14 8.80 -15.38
CA LYS A 248 -4.24 8.67 -14.42
C LYS A 248 -5.09 7.45 -14.73
N ALA A 249 -5.40 7.18 -16.00
CA ALA A 249 -6.17 6.01 -16.41
C ALA A 249 -5.45 4.71 -16.03
N LEU A 250 -4.16 4.59 -16.36
CA LEU A 250 -3.35 3.42 -15.99
C LEU A 250 -3.27 3.22 -14.47
N LEU A 251 -3.05 4.29 -13.71
CA LEU A 251 -2.99 4.22 -12.24
C LEU A 251 -4.34 3.80 -11.64
N LYS A 252 -5.44 4.37 -12.15
CA LYS A 252 -6.81 3.99 -11.77
C LYS A 252 -7.04 2.50 -12.02
N GLU A 253 -6.66 2.01 -13.19
CA GLU A 253 -6.82 0.61 -13.57
C GLU A 253 -6.06 -0.33 -12.63
N VAL A 254 -4.81 -0.02 -12.29
CA VAL A 254 -4.01 -0.81 -11.34
C VAL A 254 -4.65 -0.80 -9.94
N CYS A 255 -5.08 0.37 -9.44
CA CYS A 255 -5.71 0.44 -8.13
C CYS A 255 -7.06 -0.28 -8.09
N ILE A 256 -7.87 -0.21 -9.14
CA ILE A 256 -9.14 -0.94 -9.26
C ILE A 256 -8.89 -2.44 -9.23
N ASP A 257 -7.93 -2.95 -10.00
CA ASP A 257 -7.60 -4.38 -10.01
C ASP A 257 -7.14 -4.87 -8.64
N LEU A 258 -6.24 -4.12 -7.97
CA LEU A 258 -5.82 -4.44 -6.60
C LEU A 258 -7.00 -4.42 -5.61
N ALA A 259 -7.90 -3.45 -5.73
CA ALA A 259 -9.10 -3.36 -4.90
C ALA A 259 -10.06 -4.54 -5.15
N LYS A 260 -10.24 -4.96 -6.41
CA LYS A 260 -11.03 -6.16 -6.75
C LYS A 260 -10.41 -7.43 -6.17
N LEU A 261 -9.08 -7.58 -6.22
CA LEU A 261 -8.38 -8.71 -5.60
C LEU A 261 -8.59 -8.77 -4.08
N ILE A 262 -8.77 -7.62 -3.40
CA ILE A 262 -9.13 -7.58 -1.98
C ILE A 262 -10.54 -8.15 -1.76
N VAL A 263 -11.53 -7.71 -2.54
CA VAL A 263 -12.92 -8.15 -2.36
C VAL A 263 -13.10 -9.62 -2.75
N VAL A 264 -12.44 -10.08 -3.81
CA VAL A 264 -12.43 -11.49 -4.22
C VAL A 264 -11.85 -12.38 -3.12
N ASP A 265 -10.90 -11.88 -2.34
CA ASP A 265 -10.32 -12.57 -1.18
C ASP A 265 -11.03 -12.21 0.14
N GLY A 266 -12.25 -11.68 0.08
CA GLY A 266 -13.02 -11.32 1.28
C GLY A 266 -13.16 -12.51 2.22
N GLU A 267 -13.05 -12.29 3.54
CA GLU A 267 -13.15 -13.38 4.51
C GLU A 267 -14.51 -14.10 4.42
N GLY A 268 -14.49 -15.37 4.01
CA GLY A 268 -15.69 -16.17 3.78
C GLY A 268 -16.45 -15.82 2.49
N ALA A 269 -15.94 -14.93 1.65
CA ALA A 269 -16.53 -14.58 0.38
C ALA A 269 -16.45 -15.75 -0.61
N SER A 270 -17.53 -15.96 -1.37
CA SER A 270 -17.58 -16.96 -2.45
C SER A 270 -17.80 -16.34 -3.83
N LYS A 271 -18.18 -15.06 -3.87
CA LYS A 271 -18.54 -14.31 -5.07
C LYS A 271 -18.18 -12.83 -4.89
N LEU A 272 -17.87 -12.17 -6.00
CA LEU A 272 -17.75 -10.71 -6.08
C LEU A 272 -19.11 -10.12 -6.47
N ILE A 273 -19.54 -9.07 -5.77
CA ILE A 273 -20.72 -8.26 -6.14
C ILE A 273 -20.23 -6.89 -6.61
N GLU A 274 -20.67 -6.47 -7.80
CA GLU A 274 -20.42 -5.13 -8.34
C GLU A 274 -21.76 -4.39 -8.44
N VAL A 275 -21.87 -3.24 -7.77
CA VAL A 275 -23.07 -2.41 -7.75
C VAL A 275 -22.85 -1.17 -8.60
N THR A 276 -23.57 -1.08 -9.71
CA THR A 276 -23.55 0.08 -10.61
C THR A 276 -24.81 0.91 -10.40
N VAL A 277 -24.64 2.18 -10.07
CA VAL A 277 -25.74 3.14 -9.88
C VAL A 277 -25.68 4.18 -10.99
N GLU A 278 -26.76 4.28 -11.76
CA GLU A 278 -26.95 5.25 -12.84
C GLU A 278 -28.09 6.22 -12.51
N GLY A 279 -28.06 7.43 -13.08
CA GLY A 279 -29.12 8.43 -12.92
C GLY A 279 -29.14 9.20 -11.58
N ALA A 280 -28.17 8.99 -10.70
CA ALA A 280 -28.02 9.81 -9.48
C ALA A 280 -27.64 11.25 -9.82
N LYS A 281 -27.99 12.21 -8.94
CA LYS A 281 -27.71 13.65 -9.13
C LYS A 281 -26.23 13.99 -8.97
N SER A 282 -25.48 13.14 -8.28
CA SER A 282 -24.04 13.31 -8.08
C SER A 282 -23.33 11.98 -7.85
N TYR A 283 -22.00 11.97 -8.01
CA TYR A 283 -21.17 10.81 -7.67
C TYR A 283 -21.29 10.42 -6.18
N THR A 284 -21.40 11.40 -5.30
CA THR A 284 -21.55 11.15 -3.85
C THR A 284 -22.84 10.39 -3.57
N GLU A 285 -23.97 10.85 -4.12
CA GLU A 285 -25.25 10.17 -3.99
C GLU A 285 -25.21 8.76 -4.62
N ALA A 286 -24.63 8.63 -5.82
CA ALA A 286 -24.46 7.32 -6.47
C ALA A 286 -23.70 6.35 -5.58
N LYS A 287 -22.61 6.83 -4.96
CA LYS A 287 -21.77 6.03 -4.07
C LYS A 287 -22.47 5.67 -2.77
N GLU A 288 -23.24 6.58 -2.17
CA GLU A 288 -24.02 6.30 -0.97
C GLU A 288 -25.07 5.20 -1.22
N VAL A 289 -25.77 5.27 -2.36
CA VAL A 289 -26.71 4.22 -2.78
C VAL A 289 -25.98 2.90 -3.02
N ALA A 290 -24.87 2.92 -3.78
CA ALA A 290 -24.11 1.72 -4.07
C ALA A 290 -23.60 1.02 -2.81
N MET A 291 -23.08 1.80 -1.85
CA MET A 291 -22.61 1.27 -0.56
C MET A 291 -23.76 0.75 0.30
N THR A 292 -24.91 1.42 0.31
CA THR A 292 -26.09 0.94 1.04
C THR A 292 -26.51 -0.45 0.56
N VAL A 293 -26.49 -0.67 -0.76
CA VAL A 293 -26.79 -2.00 -1.35
C VAL A 293 -25.68 -3.00 -1.02
N ALA A 294 -24.42 -2.62 -1.22
CA ALA A 294 -23.27 -3.52 -1.02
C ALA A 294 -23.05 -3.93 0.44
N GLU A 295 -23.51 -3.13 1.40
CA GLU A 295 -23.37 -3.38 2.84
C GLU A 295 -24.60 -4.03 3.48
N SER A 296 -25.67 -4.24 2.70
CA SER A 296 -26.90 -4.84 3.20
C SER A 296 -26.73 -6.34 3.41
N PRO A 297 -26.88 -6.87 4.66
CA PRO A 297 -26.80 -8.31 4.90
C PRO A 297 -27.94 -9.12 4.25
N LEU A 298 -28.98 -8.45 3.75
CA LEU A 298 -30.11 -9.07 3.06
C LEU A 298 -29.90 -9.23 1.55
N VAL A 299 -28.87 -8.57 0.99
CA VAL A 299 -28.49 -8.65 -0.43
C VAL A 299 -27.43 -9.72 -0.60
#